data_AF-K9PDW1-F1
#
_entry.id   AF-K9PDW1-F1
#
_cell.length_a   1.000
_cell.length_b   1.000
_cell.length_c   1.000
_cell.angle_alpha   90.00
_cell.angle_beta   90.00
_cell.angle_gamma   90.00
#
_symmetry.space_group_name_H-M   'P 1'
#
loop_
_entity.id
_entity.type
_entity.pdbx_description
1 polymer ?
#
loop_
_entity_poly.entity_id
_entity_poly.type
_entity_poly.pdbx_seq_one_letter_code
_entity_poly.pdbx_strand_id
1 'polypeptide(L)'
;MSSFTTTDIPSAINTVEKLHSWTGAILFNLNPTLVVIEGTGYTERAAQWGRFWVPADSKTRELIRVSLAVDPTYNNASGKPWTFVQELSSTAIPANFKAN
;
A
#
# COMPACT_ATOMS: atom_id res chain seq x y z
N MET A 1 -4.07 5.66 -15.34
CA MET A 1 -2.94 6.59 -15.55
C MET A 1 -1.96 6.20 -14.46
N SER A 2 -0.81 5.60 -14.76
CA SER A 2 0.01 4.95 -13.73
C SER A 2 0.46 5.95 -12.67
N SER A 3 0.11 5.70 -11.41
CA SER A 3 0.43 6.56 -10.26
C SER A 3 1.93 6.74 -9.98
N PHE A 4 2.78 5.88 -10.58
CA PHE A 4 4.24 6.00 -10.55
C PHE A 4 4.93 5.26 -11.70
N THR A 5 6.22 5.54 -11.87
CA THR A 5 7.15 4.86 -12.78
C THR A 5 8.21 4.14 -11.98
N THR A 6 8.85 3.11 -12.53
CA THR A 6 9.91 2.36 -11.82
C THR A 6 11.08 3.24 -11.38
N THR A 7 11.33 4.36 -12.07
CA THR A 7 12.35 5.35 -11.72
C THR A 7 12.01 6.17 -10.47
N ASP A 8 10.74 6.15 -10.03
CA ASP A 8 10.33 6.82 -8.79
C ASP A 8 10.70 6.02 -7.53
N ILE A 9 11.10 4.76 -7.66
CA ILE A 9 11.51 3.92 -6.53
C ILE A 9 12.94 4.30 -6.11
N PRO A 10 13.18 4.76 -4.86
CA PRO A 10 14.53 5.05 -4.37
C PRO A 10 15.47 3.86 -4.53
N SER A 11 16.70 4.12 -4.98
CA SER A 11 17.70 3.06 -5.24
C SER A 11 18.09 2.25 -4.00
N ALA A 12 17.87 2.80 -2.79
CA ALA A 12 18.09 2.08 -1.53
C ALA A 12 17.06 0.97 -1.24
N ILE A 13 15.95 0.93 -1.98
CA ILE A 13 14.92 -0.11 -1.91
C ILE A 13 15.34 -1.28 -2.77
N ASN A 14 15.98 -2.24 -2.12
CA ASN A 14 16.55 -3.43 -2.77
C ASN A 14 16.01 -4.75 -2.21
N THR A 15 14.98 -4.70 -1.37
CA THR A 15 14.28 -5.89 -0.84
C THR A 15 12.77 -5.72 -0.91
N VAL A 16 12.04 -6.83 -0.87
CA VAL A 16 10.57 -6.83 -0.88
C VAL A 16 10.01 -6.14 0.37
N GLU A 17 10.66 -6.29 1.53
CA GLU A 17 10.25 -5.66 2.78
C GLU A 17 10.38 -4.14 2.69
N LYS A 18 11.49 -3.64 2.15
CA LYS A 18 11.68 -2.19 1.92
C LYS A 18 10.68 -1.65 0.91
N LEU A 19 10.38 -2.42 -0.16
CA LEU A 19 9.40 -2.03 -1.15
C LEU A 19 7.98 -2.00 -0.56
N HIS A 20 7.64 -2.97 0.29
CA HIS A 20 6.37 -3.01 1.00
C HIS A 20 6.23 -1.86 2.00
N SER A 21 7.28 -1.57 2.78
CA SER A 21 7.36 -0.41 3.67
C SER A 21 7.06 0.89 2.93
N TRP A 22 7.75 1.10 1.80
CA TRP A 22 7.62 2.29 0.97
C TRP A 22 6.23 2.42 0.33
N THR A 23 5.75 1.37 -0.33
CA THR A 23 4.43 1.36 -0.97
C THR A 23 3.30 1.53 0.04
N GLY A 24 3.37 0.87 1.20
CA GLY A 24 2.39 1.01 2.27
C GLY A 24 2.33 2.42 2.85
N ALA A 25 3.49 3.04 3.08
CA ALA A 25 3.58 4.43 3.55
C ALA A 25 2.99 5.42 2.53
N ILE A 26 3.26 5.23 1.23
CA ILE A 26 2.69 6.05 0.16
C ILE A 26 1.17 5.91 0.12
N LEU A 27 0.64 4.68 0.14
CA LEU A 27 -0.80 4.44 0.07
C LEU A 27 -1.52 5.10 1.26
N PHE A 28 -0.95 5.03 2.46
CA PHE A 28 -1.47 5.73 3.64
C PHE A 28 -1.39 7.26 3.48
N ASN A 29 -0.26 7.79 3.03
CA ASN A 29 -0.06 9.23 2.92
C ASN A 29 -0.95 9.89 1.84
N LEU A 30 -1.17 9.19 0.72
CA LEU A 30 -2.04 9.64 -0.36
C LEU A 30 -3.53 9.50 -0.04
N ASN A 31 -3.90 8.54 0.82
CA ASN A 31 -5.29 8.21 1.11
C ASN A 31 -5.58 8.15 2.63
N PRO A 32 -5.23 9.19 3.41
CA PRO A 32 -5.20 9.10 4.88
C PRO A 32 -6.59 8.97 5.53
N THR A 33 -7.63 9.40 4.82
CA THR A 33 -9.03 9.37 5.27
C THR A 33 -9.92 8.50 4.39
N LEU A 34 -9.37 7.86 3.36
CA LEU A 34 -10.15 6.98 2.49
C LEU A 34 -10.60 5.77 3.28
N VAL A 35 -11.91 5.54 3.32
CA VAL A 35 -12.53 4.38 3.95
C VAL A 35 -13.12 3.44 2.92
N VAL A 36 -13.03 2.14 3.19
CA VAL A 36 -13.58 1.07 2.36
C VAL A 36 -14.50 0.18 3.21
N ILE A 37 -15.44 -0.49 2.56
CA ILE A 37 -16.32 -1.47 3.19
C ILE A 37 -15.61 -2.82 3.15
N GLU A 38 -15.33 -3.40 4.31
CA GLU A 38 -14.72 -4.74 4.40
C GLU A 38 -15.68 -5.81 4.91
N GLY A 39 -16.87 -5.40 5.35
CA GLY A 39 -17.93 -6.29 5.79
C GLY A 39 -19.27 -5.56 5.91
N THR A 40 -20.34 -6.32 6.08
CA THR A 40 -21.69 -5.76 6.24
C THR A 40 -21.73 -4.83 7.46
N GLY A 41 -21.96 -3.54 7.23
CA GLY A 41 -21.99 -2.53 8.29
C GLY A 41 -20.63 -2.18 8.89
N TYR A 42 -19.52 -2.65 8.31
CA TYR A 42 -18.16 -2.40 8.79
C TYR A 42 -17.31 -1.72 7.73
N THR A 43 -16.79 -0.54 8.09
CA THR A 43 -15.84 0.23 7.29
C THR A 43 -14.54 0.41 8.02
N GLU A 44 -13.46 0.51 7.25
CA GLU A 44 -12.12 0.75 7.77
C GLU A 44 -11.34 1.66 6.81
N ARG A 45 -10.24 2.27 7.28
CA ARG A 45 -9.29 2.94 6.39
C ARG A 45 -8.70 1.98 5.35
N ALA A 46 -8.68 2.41 4.10
CA ALA A 46 -8.11 1.66 2.98
C ALA A 46 -6.61 1.35 3.17
N ALA A 47 -5.89 2.23 3.84
CA ALA A 47 -4.49 2.03 4.20
C ALA A 47 -4.22 2.54 5.62
N GLN A 48 -3.40 1.80 6.36
CA GLN A 48 -2.89 2.15 7.68
C GLN A 48 -1.40 1.83 7.72
N TRP A 49 -0.62 2.74 8.26
CA TRP A 49 0.83 2.59 8.39
C TRP A 49 1.30 3.21 9.70
N GLY A 50 2.20 2.53 10.40
CA GLY A 50 2.80 3.08 11.61
C GLY A 50 3.92 2.19 12.15
N ARG A 51 4.71 2.75 13.06
CA ARG A 51 5.79 2.04 13.76
C ARG A 51 5.47 1.98 15.24
N PHE A 52 5.51 0.77 15.79
CA PHE A 52 5.05 0.50 17.13
C PHE A 52 6.11 -0.32 17.86
N TRP A 53 6.41 0.06 19.10
CA TRP A 53 7.20 -0.78 19.98
C TRP A 53 6.35 -1.99 20.40
N VAL A 54 6.88 -3.19 20.23
CA VAL A 54 6.22 -4.44 20.62
C VAL A 54 6.98 -5.04 21.80
N PRO A 55 6.42 -4.95 23.03
CA PRO A 55 7.10 -5.43 24.23
C PRO A 55 7.37 -6.94 24.22
N ALA A 56 6.50 -7.72 23.56
CA ALA A 56 6.59 -9.17 23.51
C ALA A 56 7.91 -9.69 22.90
N ASP A 57 8.54 -8.91 22.01
CA ASP A 57 9.84 -9.26 21.43
C ASP A 57 10.89 -8.16 21.55
N SER A 58 10.60 -7.12 22.34
CA SER A 58 11.45 -5.95 22.57
C SER A 58 11.98 -5.32 21.27
N LYS A 59 11.10 -5.13 20.27
CA LYS A 59 11.45 -4.53 18.98
C LYS A 59 10.43 -3.51 18.51
N THR A 60 10.89 -2.48 17.80
CA THR A 60 10.00 -1.64 17.00
C THR A 60 9.65 -2.39 15.72
N ARG A 61 8.36 -2.53 15.45
CA ARG A 61 7.82 -3.15 14.24
C ARG A 61 7.08 -2.10 13.43
N GLU A 62 7.24 -2.18 12.11
CA GLU A 62 6.37 -1.44 11.19
C GLU A 62 5.16 -2.30 10.89
N LEU A 63 3.97 -1.74 11.12
CA LEU A 63 2.70 -2.41 10.88
C LEU A 63 1.99 -1.69 9.74
N ILE A 64 1.60 -2.48 8.74
CA ILE A 64 0.99 -1.99 7.51
C ILE A 64 -0.25 -2.83 7.23
N ARG A 65 -1.39 -2.18 7.03
CA ARG A 65 -2.62 -2.80 6.55
C ARG A 65 -3.09 -2.04 5.32
N VAL A 66 -3.41 -2.78 4.27
CA VAL A 66 -3.95 -2.19 3.05
C VAL A 66 -5.07 -3.09 2.54
N SER A 67 -6.15 -2.45 2.09
CA SER A 67 -7.33 -3.07 1.51
C SER A 67 -7.53 -2.52 0.10
N LEU A 68 -7.28 -3.35 -0.90
CA LEU A 68 -7.32 -2.95 -2.30
C LEU A 68 -8.45 -3.71 -3.00
N ALA A 69 -9.27 -2.97 -3.74
CA ALA A 69 -10.28 -3.59 -4.59
C ALA A 69 -9.58 -4.42 -5.67
N VAL A 70 -10.10 -5.63 -5.90
CA VAL A 70 -9.65 -6.53 -6.95
C VAL A 70 -10.77 -6.64 -7.97
N ASP A 71 -10.41 -6.55 -9.25
CA ASP A 71 -11.35 -6.74 -10.34
C ASP A 71 -12.02 -8.13 -10.26
N PRO A 72 -13.36 -8.23 -10.32
CA PRO A 72 -14.06 -9.51 -10.22
C PRO A 72 -13.68 -10.53 -11.32
N THR A 73 -13.17 -10.06 -12.46
CA THR A 73 -12.70 -10.92 -13.57
C THR A 73 -11.51 -11.77 -13.16
N TYR A 74 -10.78 -11.42 -12.09
CA TYR A 74 -9.67 -12.21 -11.54
C TYR A 74 -10.02 -13.68 -11.33
N ASN A 75 -11.26 -13.98 -10.92
CA ASN A 75 -11.71 -15.36 -10.65
C ASN A 75 -11.70 -16.28 -11.88
N ASN A 76 -11.82 -15.69 -13.08
CA ASN A 76 -11.95 -16.44 -14.34
C ASN A 76 -10.84 -16.10 -15.35
N ALA A 77 -9.90 -15.23 -14.99
CA ALA A 77 -8.87 -14.73 -15.88
C ALA A 77 -7.55 -15.48 -15.70
N SER A 78 -6.82 -15.68 -16.80
CA SER A 78 -5.42 -16.07 -16.78
C SER A 78 -4.55 -14.82 -16.63
N GLY A 79 -3.92 -14.65 -15.48
CA GLY A 79 -3.10 -13.46 -15.22
C GLY A 79 -2.37 -13.54 -13.88
N LYS A 80 -1.48 -12.58 -13.64
CA LYS A 80 -0.83 -12.46 -12.33
C LYS A 80 -1.76 -11.71 -11.37
N PRO A 81 -1.89 -12.13 -10.10
CA PRO A 81 -2.89 -11.54 -9.20
C PRO A 81 -2.85 -10.01 -9.08
N TRP A 82 -1.64 -9.43 -9.09
CA TRP A 82 -1.47 -7.98 -8.97
C TRP A 82 -1.96 -7.17 -10.18
N THR A 83 -2.21 -7.78 -11.36
CA THR A 83 -2.70 -7.04 -12.53
C THR A 83 -4.18 -6.70 -12.45
N PHE A 84 -4.91 -7.29 -11.50
CA PHE A 84 -6.34 -7.06 -11.28
C PHE A 84 -6.63 -6.10 -10.13
N VAL A 85 -5.58 -5.69 -9.40
CA VAL A 85 -5.69 -4.74 -8.29
C VAL A 85 -6.01 -3.35 -8.84
N GLN A 86 -7.03 -2.70 -8.27
CA GLN A 86 -7.47 -1.38 -8.65
C GLN A 86 -6.72 -0.29 -7.86
N GLU A 87 -6.46 0.85 -8.51
CA GLU A 87 -5.86 2.01 -7.86
C GLU A 87 -6.82 2.61 -6.82
N LEU A 88 -6.31 2.96 -5.63
CA LEU A 88 -7.09 3.71 -4.63
C LEU A 88 -7.32 5.16 -5.05
N SER A 89 -6.35 5.77 -5.73
CA SER A 89 -6.42 7.12 -6.27
C SER A 89 -5.37 7.32 -7.37
N SER A 90 -5.55 8.36 -8.17
CA SER A 90 -4.62 8.78 -9.23
C SER A 90 -3.67 9.90 -8.77
N THR A 91 -3.54 10.13 -7.46
CA THR A 91 -2.69 11.19 -6.92
C THR A 91 -1.21 10.84 -7.12
N ALA A 92 -0.41 11.79 -7.61
CA ALA A 92 1.01 11.58 -7.82
C ALA A 92 1.76 11.36 -6.50
N ILE A 93 2.77 10.47 -6.51
CA ILE A 93 3.64 10.25 -5.35
C ILE A 93 4.36 11.56 -4.98
N PRO A 94 4.31 12.00 -3.71
CA PRO A 94 5.03 13.19 -3.26
C PRO A 94 6.56 13.03 -3.39
N ALA A 95 7.26 14.11 -3.73
CA ALA A 95 8.69 14.08 -4.06
C ALA A 95 9.57 13.51 -2.93
N ASN A 96 9.21 13.73 -1.67
CA ASN A 96 9.94 13.23 -0.50
C ASN A 96 9.96 11.70 -0.40
N PHE A 97 9.00 10.99 -1.02
CA PHE A 97 9.04 9.53 -1.08
C PHE A 97 9.95 9.01 -2.19
N LYS A 98 10.35 9.83 -3.15
CA LYS A 98 11.18 9.42 -4.30
C LYS A 98 12.69 9.57 -4.07
N ALA A 99 13.07 10.26 -2.99
CA ALA A 99 14.47 10.47 -2.61
C ALA A 99 15.05 9.30 -1.81
N ASN A 100 16.39 9.18 -1.79
CA ASN A 100 17.13 8.27 -0.89
C ASN A 100 17.34 8.90 0.49
#